data_AF-A0A354WFH2-F1
#
_entry.id   AF-A0A354WFH2-F1
#
_cell.length_a   1.000
_cell.length_b   1.000
_cell.length_c   1.000
_cell.angle_alpha   90.00
_cell.angle_beta   90.00
_cell.angle_gamma   90.00
#
_symmetry.space_group_name_H-M   'P 1'
#
loop_
_entity.id
_entity.type
_entity.pdbx_description
1 polymer ?
#
loop_
_entity_poly.entity_id
_entity_poly.type
_entity_poly.pdbx_seq_one_letter_code
_entity_poly.pdbx_strand_id
1 'polypeptide(L)'
;MTFTWIISQQLVAMVSWISPWDFWQSQLIRLHLVSDLVIALVYFSIPISFIYFVRQRQNLSYSSVFILFSIFIFAFGINHLMAILTLWYPVYWLSGGLKAIPAIISVVTACTIIPLVPKLLKLRNPNELEKVTRYIGTITDINGREKAEEALQQSQQMLQLVMNTIPQRVFWKDRNSVFQGCNLQLALDTGLKSPEDIIGKTDYDLSWTLDEAEFYRQVDREIMETNTPRYRI
;
A
#
# COMPACT_ATOMS: atom_id res chain seq x y z
N MET A 1 -32.65 62.46 -65.93
CA MET A 1 -31.94 61.47 -65.08
C MET A 1 -32.63 61.46 -63.73
N THR A 2 -33.26 60.35 -63.36
CA THR A 2 -34.25 60.27 -62.27
C THR A 2 -33.59 60.04 -60.92
N PHE A 3 -34.19 60.60 -59.86
CA PHE A 3 -33.81 60.45 -58.45
C PHE A 3 -33.57 58.98 -58.03
N THR A 4 -34.29 58.05 -58.65
CA THR A 4 -34.13 56.59 -58.48
C THR A 4 -32.77 56.05 -58.92
N TRP A 5 -32.14 56.63 -59.94
CA TRP A 5 -30.82 56.20 -60.43
C TRP A 5 -29.69 56.61 -59.48
N ILE A 6 -29.82 57.76 -58.82
CA ILE A 6 -28.86 58.24 -57.82
C ILE A 6 -28.94 57.36 -56.56
N ILE A 7 -30.15 57.04 -56.10
CA ILE A 7 -30.34 56.15 -54.95
C ILE A 7 -29.84 54.73 -55.24
N SER A 8 -30.07 54.19 -56.45
CA SER A 8 -29.55 52.85 -56.79
C SER A 8 -28.03 52.82 -56.82
N GLN A 9 -27.37 53.86 -57.33
CA GLN A 9 -25.90 53.95 -57.35
C GLN A 9 -25.32 54.11 -55.94
N GLN A 10 -25.98 54.88 -55.06
CA GLN A 10 -25.56 55.01 -53.66
C GLN A 10 -25.73 53.70 -52.87
N LEU A 11 -26.83 52.96 -53.08
CA LEU A 11 -27.04 51.66 -52.43
C LEU A 11 -26.05 50.60 -52.93
N VAL A 12 -25.75 50.55 -54.23
CA VAL A 12 -24.71 49.65 -54.78
C VAL A 12 -23.32 50.03 -54.23
N ALA A 13 -23.00 51.32 -54.15
CA ALA A 13 -21.75 51.78 -53.54
C ALA A 13 -21.65 51.37 -52.06
N MET A 14 -22.74 51.52 -51.29
CA MET A 14 -22.79 51.19 -49.86
C MET A 14 -22.70 49.67 -49.61
N VAL A 15 -23.31 48.84 -50.46
CA VAL A 15 -23.21 47.37 -50.41
C VAL A 15 -21.84 46.88 -50.90
N SER A 16 -21.24 47.55 -51.88
CA SER A 16 -19.89 47.24 -52.38
C SER A 16 -18.75 47.66 -51.43
N TRP A 17 -19.05 48.51 -50.45
CA TRP A 17 -18.13 48.94 -49.40
C TRP A 17 -17.99 47.93 -48.25
N ILE A 18 -18.95 47.00 -48.10
CA ILE A 18 -18.81 45.86 -47.21
C ILE A 18 -18.17 44.76 -48.05
N SER A 19 -16.84 44.69 -48.04
CA SER A 19 -16.17 43.70 -48.86
C SER A 19 -16.43 42.31 -48.28
N PRO A 20 -16.63 41.27 -49.11
CA PRO A 20 -16.69 39.88 -48.61
C PRO A 20 -15.46 39.52 -47.76
N TRP A 21 -14.32 40.16 -48.03
CA TRP A 21 -13.07 39.99 -47.30
C TRP A 21 -13.17 40.43 -45.83
N ASP A 22 -14.00 41.42 -45.50
CA ASP A 22 -14.23 41.84 -44.10
C ASP A 22 -14.97 40.75 -43.30
N PHE A 23 -15.92 40.05 -43.94
CA PHE A 23 -16.61 38.91 -43.33
C PHE A 23 -15.67 37.73 -43.11
N TRP A 24 -14.85 37.37 -44.12
CA TRP A 24 -13.85 36.30 -44.00
C TRP A 24 -12.83 36.59 -42.91
N GLN A 25 -12.34 37.83 -42.82
CA GLN A 25 -11.45 38.26 -41.75
C GLN A 25 -12.13 38.17 -40.37
N SER A 26 -13.40 38.58 -40.26
CA SER A 26 -14.13 38.52 -38.98
C SER A 26 -14.38 37.09 -38.47
N GLN A 27 -14.71 36.14 -39.36
CA GLN A 27 -14.90 34.74 -38.99
C GLN A 27 -13.57 34.09 -38.59
N LEU A 28 -12.50 34.40 -39.31
CA LEU A 28 -11.15 33.90 -39.01
C LEU A 28 -10.66 34.40 -37.65
N ILE A 29 -10.84 35.70 -37.35
CA ILE A 29 -10.50 36.27 -36.04
C ILE A 29 -11.30 35.61 -34.92
N ARG A 30 -12.62 35.41 -35.11
CA ARG A 30 -13.45 34.71 -34.11
C ARG A 30 -13.00 33.27 -33.89
N LEU A 31 -12.65 32.55 -34.96
CA LEU A 31 -12.18 31.18 -34.87
C LEU A 31 -10.91 31.07 -34.03
N HIS A 32 -9.91 31.91 -34.32
CA HIS A 32 -8.66 31.94 -33.54
C HIS A 32 -8.92 32.36 -32.10
N LEU A 33 -9.68 33.44 -31.89
CA LEU A 33 -10.02 33.93 -30.55
C LEU A 33 -10.68 32.85 -29.69
N VAL A 34 -11.71 32.18 -30.21
CA VAL A 34 -12.45 31.16 -29.46
C VAL A 34 -11.58 29.93 -29.22
N SER A 35 -10.85 29.47 -30.24
CA SER A 35 -10.01 28.28 -30.12
C SER A 35 -8.88 28.49 -29.11
N ASP A 36 -8.15 29.59 -29.21
CA ASP A 36 -7.06 29.92 -28.28
C ASP A 36 -7.58 30.15 -26.85
N LEU A 37 -8.77 30.74 -26.70
CA LEU A 37 -9.38 30.92 -25.38
C LEU A 37 -9.74 29.59 -24.74
N VAL A 38 -10.36 28.67 -25.48
CA VAL A 38 -10.70 27.33 -24.99
C VAL A 38 -9.44 26.57 -24.61
N ILE A 39 -8.41 26.59 -25.45
CA ILE A 39 -7.14 25.90 -25.17
C ILE A 39 -6.46 26.49 -23.93
N ALA A 40 -6.42 27.82 -23.79
CA ALA A 40 -5.86 28.48 -22.62
C ALA A 40 -6.58 28.06 -21.32
N LEU A 41 -7.91 28.01 -21.33
CA LEU A 41 -8.71 27.57 -20.17
C LEU A 41 -8.40 26.13 -19.78
N VAL A 42 -8.29 25.22 -20.76
CA VAL A 42 -7.92 23.82 -20.51
C VAL A 42 -6.52 23.76 -19.89
N TYR A 43 -5.54 24.46 -20.46
CA TYR A 43 -4.16 24.46 -19.95
C TYR A 43 -4.01 25.14 -18.58
N PHE A 44 -4.91 26.01 -18.16
CA PHE A 44 -4.91 26.50 -16.77
C PHE A 44 -5.64 25.55 -15.80
N SER A 45 -6.65 24.82 -16.26
CA SER A 45 -7.42 23.89 -15.42
C SER A 45 -6.64 22.62 -15.03
N ILE A 46 -5.79 22.09 -15.92
CA ILE A 46 -5.01 20.86 -15.67
C ILE A 46 -4.00 21.06 -14.52
N PRO A 47 -3.15 22.11 -14.52
CA PRO A 47 -2.28 22.44 -13.38
C PRO A 47 -3.02 22.57 -12.05
N ILE A 48 -4.19 23.24 -12.05
CA ILE A 48 -5.01 23.40 -10.83
C ILE A 48 -5.43 22.03 -10.30
N SER A 49 -5.86 21.13 -11.18
CA SER A 49 -6.26 19.76 -10.84
C SER A 49 -5.08 18.94 -10.28
N PHE A 50 -3.88 19.10 -10.84
CA PHE A 50 -2.67 18.43 -10.35
C PHE A 50 -2.23 18.93 -8.99
N ILE A 51 -2.28 20.25 -8.76
CA ILE A 51 -1.98 20.85 -7.46
C ILE A 51 -2.99 20.35 -6.41
N TYR A 52 -4.28 20.31 -6.75
CA TYR A 52 -5.32 19.75 -5.89
C TYR A 52 -5.05 18.28 -5.54
N PHE A 53 -4.74 17.46 -6.55
CA PHE A 53 -4.42 16.04 -6.38
C PHE A 53 -3.21 15.81 -5.46
N VAL A 54 -2.11 16.55 -5.69
CA VAL A 54 -0.90 16.44 -4.87
C VAL A 54 -1.17 16.85 -3.43
N ARG A 55 -2.01 17.87 -3.19
CA ARG A 55 -2.41 18.27 -1.85
C ARG A 55 -3.27 17.22 -1.14
N GLN A 56 -4.08 16.47 -1.87
CA GLN A 56 -4.98 15.46 -1.31
C GLN A 56 -4.26 14.14 -0.96
N ARG A 57 -3.12 13.84 -1.60
CA ARG A 57 -2.38 12.59 -1.41
C ARG A 57 -1.22 12.77 -0.43
N GLN A 58 -1.33 12.18 0.76
CA GLN A 58 -0.21 12.02 1.69
C GLN A 58 0.75 10.94 1.14
N ASN A 59 2.07 11.19 1.19
CA ASN A 59 3.15 10.28 0.78
C ASN A 59 3.35 10.05 -0.73
N LEU A 60 3.33 11.10 -1.56
CA LEU A 60 3.86 11.01 -2.93
C LEU A 60 5.38 11.22 -2.93
N SER A 61 6.16 10.16 -3.21
CA SER A 61 7.64 10.25 -3.32
C SER A 61 8.15 11.19 -4.41
N TYR A 62 7.30 11.62 -5.35
CA TYR A 62 7.70 12.39 -6.53
C TYR A 62 6.78 13.58 -6.84
N SER A 63 6.24 14.24 -5.81
CA SER A 63 5.37 15.42 -5.97
C SER A 63 5.99 16.55 -6.80
N SER A 64 7.31 16.72 -6.75
CA SER A 64 8.07 17.71 -7.54
C SER A 64 7.88 17.56 -9.05
N VAL A 65 7.69 16.34 -9.57
CA VAL A 65 7.47 16.10 -11.01
C VAL A 65 6.13 16.68 -11.45
N PHE A 66 5.08 16.51 -10.64
CA PHE A 66 3.76 17.07 -10.92
C PHE A 66 3.78 18.60 -10.92
N ILE A 67 4.55 19.22 -10.02
CA ILE A 67 4.71 20.69 -9.98
C ILE A 67 5.45 21.19 -11.22
N LEU A 68 6.56 20.55 -11.60
CA LEU A 68 7.33 20.92 -12.80
C LEU A 68 6.47 20.82 -14.07
N PHE A 69 5.71 19.73 -14.20
CA PHE A 69 4.80 19.55 -15.33
C PHE A 69 3.63 20.54 -15.32
N SER A 70 3.15 20.93 -14.13
CA SER A 70 2.12 21.97 -13.98
C SER A 70 2.61 23.34 -14.45
N ILE A 71 3.85 23.72 -14.11
CA ILE A 71 4.48 24.97 -14.59
C ILE A 71 4.63 24.94 -16.11
N PHE A 72 5.03 23.79 -16.67
CA PHE A 72 5.19 23.61 -18.11
C PHE A 72 3.88 23.77 -18.88
N ILE A 73 2.81 23.11 -18.44
CA ILE A 73 1.48 23.23 -19.06
C ILE A 73 0.95 24.66 -18.92
N PHE A 74 1.16 25.30 -17.77
CA PHE A 74 0.73 26.68 -17.56
C PHE A 74 1.39 27.64 -18.57
N ALA A 75 2.68 27.45 -18.88
CA ALA A 75 3.38 28.22 -19.89
C ALA A 75 2.77 28.07 -21.31
N PHE A 76 2.23 26.89 -21.65
CA PHE A 76 1.46 26.73 -22.90
C PHE A 76 0.16 27.52 -22.89
N GLY A 77 -0.54 27.58 -21.75
CA GLY A 77 -1.73 28.44 -21.60
C GLY A 77 -1.42 29.92 -21.89
N ILE A 78 -0.28 30.41 -21.40
CA ILE A 78 0.20 31.79 -21.68
C ILE A 78 0.44 31.98 -23.18
N ASN A 79 0.97 30.99 -23.90
CA ASN A 79 1.18 31.09 -25.34
C ASN A 79 -0.12 31.32 -26.13
N HIS A 80 -1.23 30.73 -25.72
CA HIS A 80 -2.53 30.94 -26.35
C HIS A 80 -3.11 32.32 -26.02
N LEU A 81 -2.92 32.83 -24.79
CA LEU A 81 -3.28 34.22 -24.49
C LEU A 81 -2.46 35.22 -25.31
N MET A 82 -1.16 34.95 -25.50
CA MET A 82 -0.32 35.76 -26.37
C MET A 82 -0.75 35.69 -27.83
N ALA A 83 -1.20 34.52 -28.32
CA ALA A 83 -1.77 34.39 -29.66
C ALA A 83 -2.98 35.32 -29.84
N ILE A 84 -3.89 35.34 -28.86
CA ILE A 84 -5.05 36.26 -28.85
C ILE A 84 -4.59 37.72 -28.89
N LEU A 85 -3.64 38.12 -28.03
CA LEU A 85 -3.12 39.49 -28.02
C LEU A 85 -2.50 39.89 -29.36
N THR A 86 -1.81 38.96 -30.02
CA THR A 86 -1.18 39.21 -31.33
C THR A 86 -2.14 39.36 -32.50
N LEU A 87 -3.44 39.06 -32.32
CA LEU A 87 -4.48 39.39 -33.31
C LEU A 87 -4.66 40.91 -33.47
N TRP A 88 -4.37 41.70 -32.43
CA TRP A 88 -4.48 43.16 -32.46
C TRP A 88 -3.13 43.88 -32.30
N TYR A 89 -2.20 43.31 -31.53
CA TYR A 89 -0.90 43.93 -31.24
C TYR A 89 0.25 43.02 -31.67
N PRO A 90 1.01 43.36 -32.73
CA PRO A 90 2.03 42.48 -33.32
C PRO A 90 3.33 42.37 -32.48
N VAL A 91 3.22 41.90 -31.23
CA VAL A 91 4.35 41.70 -30.29
C VAL A 91 5.08 40.38 -30.54
N TYR A 92 5.57 40.18 -31.78
CA TYR A 92 6.11 38.90 -32.24
C TYR A 92 7.39 38.47 -31.53
N TRP A 93 8.25 39.41 -31.10
CA TRP A 93 9.45 39.08 -30.34
C TRP A 93 9.12 38.38 -29.02
N LEU A 94 8.12 38.91 -28.30
CA LEU A 94 7.66 38.33 -27.04
C LEU A 94 6.96 36.99 -27.27
N SER A 95 6.08 36.90 -28.27
CA SER A 95 5.40 35.63 -28.63
C SER A 95 6.40 34.55 -29.07
N GLY A 96 7.40 34.90 -29.88
CA GLY A 96 8.47 33.98 -30.30
C GLY A 96 9.30 33.49 -29.11
N GLY A 97 9.67 34.38 -28.18
CA GLY A 97 10.39 34.00 -26.96
C GLY A 97 9.61 33.02 -26.09
N LEU A 98 8.31 33.25 -25.89
CA LEU A 98 7.45 32.36 -25.11
C LEU A 98 7.21 31.00 -25.80
N LYS A 99 7.26 30.94 -27.14
CA LYS A 99 7.24 29.68 -27.90
C LYS A 99 8.55 28.90 -27.82
N ALA A 100 9.69 29.58 -27.61
CA ALA A 100 10.99 28.91 -27.49
C ALA A 100 11.09 28.07 -26.22
N ILE A 101 10.48 28.49 -25.11
CA ILE A 101 10.57 27.76 -23.83
C ILE A 101 10.01 26.33 -23.98
N PRO A 102 8.78 26.10 -24.49
CA PRO A 102 8.29 24.75 -24.61
C PRO A 102 8.94 23.93 -25.71
N ALA A 103 9.44 24.59 -26.77
CA ALA A 103 10.23 23.91 -27.79
C ALA A 103 11.52 23.33 -27.18
N ILE A 104 12.25 24.10 -26.38
CA ILE A 104 13.46 23.64 -25.69
C ILE A 104 13.14 22.48 -24.75
N ILE A 105 12.10 22.62 -23.92
CA ILE A 105 11.70 21.56 -22.98
C ILE A 105 11.33 20.28 -23.74
N SER A 106 10.57 20.39 -24.84
CA SER A 106 10.18 19.24 -25.66
C SER A 106 11.40 18.53 -26.28
N VAL A 107 12.41 19.28 -26.73
CA VAL A 107 13.68 18.72 -27.23
C VAL A 107 14.43 17.99 -26.12
N VAL A 108 14.55 18.60 -24.93
CA VAL A 108 15.21 17.97 -23.78
C VAL A 108 14.46 16.69 -23.36
N THR A 109 13.13 16.72 -23.32
CA THR A 109 12.30 15.55 -23.04
C THR A 109 12.50 14.46 -24.08
N ALA A 110 12.51 14.80 -25.39
CA ALA A 110 12.76 13.81 -26.43
C ALA A 110 14.15 13.17 -26.32
N CYS A 111 15.19 13.98 -26.13
CA CYS A 111 16.57 13.52 -25.97
C CYS A 111 16.78 12.67 -24.71
N THR A 112 15.99 12.86 -23.66
CA THR A 112 16.08 12.06 -22.42
C THR A 112 15.23 10.80 -22.49
N ILE A 113 14.00 10.88 -22.99
CA ILE A 113 13.06 9.75 -23.00
C ILE A 113 13.42 8.72 -24.07
N ILE A 114 13.75 9.12 -25.30
CA ILE A 114 13.99 8.17 -26.40
C ILE A 114 15.09 7.14 -26.05
N PRO A 115 16.26 7.54 -25.50
CA PRO A 115 17.29 6.57 -25.08
C PRO A 115 16.93 5.82 -23.80
N LEU A 116 15.99 6.34 -23.00
CA LEU A 116 15.58 5.76 -21.73
C LEU A 116 14.52 4.67 -21.92
N VAL A 117 13.62 4.79 -22.90
CA VAL A 117 12.59 3.77 -23.23
C VAL A 117 13.18 2.36 -23.33
N PRO A 118 14.22 2.06 -24.12
CA PRO A 118 14.77 0.71 -24.19
C PRO A 118 15.42 0.24 -22.87
N LYS A 119 15.85 1.16 -21.99
CA LYS A 119 16.34 0.82 -20.66
C LYS A 119 15.20 0.50 -19.70
N LEU A 120 14.08 1.24 -19.78
CA LEU A 120 12.88 1.00 -18.99
C LEU A 120 12.21 -0.33 -19.37
N LEU A 121 12.21 -0.69 -20.66
CA LEU A 121 11.69 -1.98 -21.12
C LEU A 121 12.50 -3.18 -20.62
N LYS A 122 13.75 -2.97 -20.19
CA LYS A 122 14.58 -4.00 -19.53
C LYS A 122 14.31 -4.11 -18.02
N LEU A 123 13.60 -3.14 -17.43
CA LEU A 123 13.21 -3.23 -16.03
C LEU A 123 12.25 -4.41 -15.84
N ARG A 124 12.31 -4.99 -14.66
CA ARG A 124 11.51 -6.16 -14.32
C ARG A 124 10.03 -5.80 -14.34
N ASN A 125 9.23 -6.63 -15.02
CA ASN A 125 7.78 -6.46 -15.11
C ASN A 125 7.17 -6.42 -13.69
N PRO A 126 6.22 -5.52 -13.39
CA PRO A 126 5.50 -5.49 -12.11
C PRO A 126 5.00 -6.86 -11.62
N ASN A 127 4.52 -7.72 -12.52
CA ASN A 127 4.05 -9.08 -12.17
C ASN A 127 5.20 -9.99 -11.71
N GLU A 128 6.40 -9.80 -12.25
CA GLU A 128 7.59 -10.53 -11.84
C GLU A 128 8.11 -10.03 -10.49
N LEU A 129 7.98 -8.73 -10.21
CA LEU A 129 8.26 -8.17 -8.89
C LEU A 129 7.26 -8.70 -7.85
N GLU A 130 5.97 -8.76 -8.19
CA GLU A 130 4.94 -9.31 -7.31
C GLU A 130 5.20 -10.78 -6.96
N LYS A 131 5.60 -11.61 -7.93
CA LYS A 131 6.00 -13.00 -7.67
C LYS A 131 7.17 -13.10 -6.69
N VAL A 132 8.19 -12.27 -6.85
CA VAL A 132 9.36 -12.25 -5.94
C VAL A 132 8.94 -11.83 -4.54
N THR A 133 8.13 -10.77 -4.41
CA THR A 133 7.61 -10.32 -3.12
C THR A 133 6.75 -11.40 -2.45
N ARG A 134 5.90 -12.09 -3.21
CA ARG A 134 5.09 -13.22 -2.72
C ARG A 134 5.98 -14.36 -2.22
N TYR A 135 7.00 -14.74 -2.98
CA TYR A 135 7.94 -15.80 -2.61
C TYR A 135 8.72 -15.46 -1.33
N ILE A 136 9.23 -14.22 -1.22
CA ILE A 136 9.92 -13.75 0.00
C ILE A 136 8.97 -13.76 1.20
N GLY A 137 7.72 -13.34 1.02
CA GLY A 137 6.68 -13.41 2.05
C GLY A 137 6.46 -14.84 2.55
N THR A 138 6.35 -15.81 1.64
CA THR A 138 6.21 -17.23 2.00
C THR A 138 7.43 -17.78 2.75
N ILE A 139 8.65 -17.47 2.32
CA ILE A 139 9.86 -17.93 3.02
C ILE A 139 9.95 -17.33 4.43
N THR A 140 9.62 -16.06 4.58
CA THR A 140 9.68 -15.37 5.88
C THR A 140 8.68 -15.97 6.87
N ASP A 141 7.47 -16.29 6.39
CA ASP A 141 6.43 -16.96 7.18
C ASP A 141 6.88 -18.35 7.65
N ILE A 142 7.47 -19.15 6.76
CA ILE A 142 7.99 -20.49 7.08
C ILE A 142 9.11 -20.40 8.13
N ASN A 143 10.10 -19.53 7.94
CA ASN A 143 11.19 -19.35 8.90
C ASN A 143 10.69 -18.89 10.28
N GLY A 144 9.65 -18.05 10.32
CA GLY A 144 9.04 -17.61 11.57
C GLY A 144 8.39 -18.76 12.33
N ARG A 145 7.67 -19.63 11.60
CA ARG A 145 7.03 -20.81 12.17
C ARG A 145 8.04 -21.83 12.67
N GLU A 146 9.06 -22.17 11.86
CA GLU A 146 10.09 -23.14 12.25
C GLU A 146 10.81 -22.71 13.53
N LYS A 147 11.19 -21.44 13.65
CA LYS A 147 11.80 -20.91 14.88
C LYS A 147 10.89 -20.99 16.10
N ALA A 148 9.58 -20.78 15.92
CA ALA A 148 8.62 -20.90 17.00
C ALA A 148 8.45 -22.37 17.44
N GLU A 149 8.40 -23.31 16.49
CA GLU A 149 8.36 -24.75 16.77
C GLU A 149 9.65 -25.22 17.47
N GLU A 150 10.83 -24.80 17.00
CA GLU A 150 12.11 -25.10 17.65
C GLU A 150 12.20 -24.54 19.08
N ALA A 151 11.78 -23.28 19.29
CA ALA A 151 11.78 -22.66 20.62
C ALA A 151 10.80 -23.37 21.57
N LEU A 152 9.64 -23.80 21.06
CA LEU A 152 8.68 -24.59 21.83
C LEU A 152 9.27 -25.95 22.21
N GLN A 153 9.90 -26.64 21.26
CA GLN A 153 10.53 -27.93 21.50
C GLN A 153 11.67 -27.84 22.53
N GLN A 154 12.51 -26.79 22.43
CA GLN A 154 13.57 -26.54 23.41
C GLN A 154 13.00 -26.26 24.81
N SER A 155 11.93 -25.45 24.89
CA SER A 155 11.25 -25.17 26.17
C SER A 155 10.67 -26.44 26.80
N GLN A 156 10.00 -27.28 26.00
CA GLN A 156 9.45 -28.56 26.45
C GLN A 156 10.55 -29.51 26.94
N GLN A 157 11.64 -29.66 26.18
CA GLN A 157 12.78 -30.48 26.59
C GLN A 157 13.42 -29.99 27.89
N MET A 158 13.58 -28.68 28.04
CA MET A 158 14.13 -28.10 29.25
C MET A 158 13.22 -28.33 30.46
N LEU A 159 11.90 -28.13 30.32
CA LEU A 159 10.94 -28.43 31.38
C LEU A 159 10.97 -29.91 31.78
N GLN A 160 11.03 -30.82 30.80
CA GLN A 160 11.10 -32.26 31.07
C GLN A 160 12.40 -32.66 31.77
N LEU A 161 13.53 -32.04 31.40
CA LEU A 161 14.81 -32.23 32.08
C LEU A 161 14.77 -31.72 33.54
N VAL A 162 14.22 -30.54 33.77
CA VAL A 162 14.06 -30.00 35.13
C VAL A 162 13.19 -30.93 35.97
N MET A 163 12.02 -31.34 35.45
CA MET A 163 11.12 -32.25 36.16
C MET A 163 11.79 -33.57 36.53
N ASN A 164 12.56 -34.15 35.61
CA ASN A 164 13.23 -35.44 35.82
C ASN A 164 14.48 -35.38 36.72
N THR A 165 15.07 -34.20 36.92
CA THR A 165 16.29 -34.02 37.74
C THR A 165 15.98 -33.62 39.19
N ILE A 166 14.77 -33.13 39.46
CA ILE A 166 14.33 -32.78 40.82
C ILE A 166 14.14 -34.07 41.65
N PRO A 167 14.71 -34.16 42.87
CA PRO A 167 14.63 -35.36 43.70
C PRO A 167 13.25 -35.55 44.38
N GLN A 168 12.40 -34.52 44.38
CA GLN A 168 11.04 -34.62 44.88
C GLN A 168 10.13 -35.37 43.89
N ARG A 169 9.18 -36.15 44.41
CA ARG A 169 8.11 -36.77 43.64
C ARG A 169 7.09 -35.70 43.24
N VAL A 170 6.92 -35.49 41.94
CA VAL A 170 5.97 -34.53 41.40
C VAL A 170 4.97 -35.27 40.53
N PHE A 171 3.69 -35.00 40.73
CA PHE A 171 2.60 -35.59 39.96
C PHE A 171 1.41 -34.66 39.89
N TRP A 172 0.52 -34.91 38.93
CA TRP A 172 -0.76 -34.26 38.81
C TRP A 172 -1.83 -35.27 38.41
N LYS A 173 -3.01 -35.10 39.01
CA LYS A 173 -4.19 -35.95 38.78
C LYS A 173 -5.36 -35.08 38.32
N ASP A 174 -6.34 -35.70 37.69
CA ASP A 174 -7.65 -35.09 37.49
C ASP A 174 -8.52 -35.19 38.76
N ARG A 175 -9.75 -34.65 38.70
CA ARG A 175 -10.69 -34.65 39.85
C ARG A 175 -11.21 -36.03 40.24
N ASN A 176 -11.01 -37.06 39.40
CA ASN A 176 -11.40 -38.43 39.66
C ASN A 176 -10.25 -39.26 40.26
N SER A 177 -9.15 -38.61 40.66
CA SER A 177 -7.90 -39.23 41.13
C SER A 177 -7.22 -40.09 40.06
N VAL A 178 -7.36 -39.74 38.78
CA VAL A 178 -6.65 -40.38 37.69
C VAL A 178 -5.38 -39.60 37.39
N PHE A 179 -4.23 -40.27 37.38
CA PHE A 179 -2.94 -39.65 37.09
C PHE A 179 -2.90 -39.14 35.64
N GLN A 180 -2.51 -37.87 35.49
CA GLN A 180 -2.33 -37.20 34.20
C GLN A 180 -0.84 -37.08 33.83
N GLY A 181 0.05 -37.32 34.79
CA GLY A 181 1.49 -37.45 34.59
C GLY A 181 2.27 -37.29 35.89
N CYS A 182 3.57 -37.57 35.81
CA CYS A 182 4.50 -37.43 36.92
C CYS A 182 5.92 -37.10 36.44
N ASN A 183 6.85 -36.90 37.36
CA ASN A 183 8.27 -36.91 37.06
C ASN A 183 8.88 -38.31 37.21
N LEU A 184 10.08 -38.51 36.66
CA LEU A 184 10.78 -39.79 36.68
C LEU A 184 10.93 -40.38 38.09
N GLN A 185 11.14 -39.56 39.12
CA GLN A 185 11.30 -40.04 40.50
C GLN A 185 10.05 -40.80 40.98
N LEU A 186 8.84 -40.25 40.77
CA LEU A 186 7.63 -40.96 41.15
C LEU A 186 7.42 -42.23 40.30
N ALA A 187 7.69 -42.17 39.00
CA ALA A 187 7.54 -43.33 38.12
C ALA A 187 8.37 -44.52 38.63
N LEU A 188 9.65 -44.28 38.95
CA LEU A 188 10.55 -45.31 39.47
C LEU A 188 10.10 -45.84 40.84
N ASP A 189 9.71 -44.95 41.76
CA ASP A 189 9.27 -45.34 43.11
C ASP A 189 7.95 -46.14 43.11
N THR A 190 7.12 -45.93 42.08
CA THR A 190 5.87 -46.66 41.91
C THR A 190 6.02 -47.93 41.07
N GLY A 191 7.24 -48.28 40.65
CA GLY A 191 7.57 -49.50 39.90
C GLY A 191 7.36 -49.38 38.38
N LEU A 192 7.13 -48.18 37.85
CA LEU A 192 6.98 -47.90 36.43
C LEU A 192 8.34 -47.63 35.76
N LYS A 193 8.39 -47.81 34.43
CA LYS A 193 9.63 -47.63 33.66
C LYS A 193 9.76 -46.22 33.11
N SER A 194 8.65 -45.55 32.83
CA SER A 194 8.66 -44.17 32.37
C SER A 194 7.49 -43.35 32.96
N PRO A 195 7.60 -42.01 33.00
CA PRO A 195 6.52 -41.13 33.44
C PRO A 195 5.23 -41.26 32.61
N GLU A 196 5.34 -41.68 31.35
CA GLU A 196 4.20 -41.87 30.45
C GLU A 196 3.34 -43.07 30.86
N ASP A 197 3.92 -44.09 31.51
CA ASP A 197 3.23 -45.31 31.93
C ASP A 197 2.20 -45.04 33.06
N ILE A 198 2.32 -43.91 33.77
CA ILE A 198 1.39 -43.56 34.86
C ILE A 198 0.07 -42.97 34.34
N ILE A 199 0.04 -42.48 33.11
CA ILE A 199 -1.10 -41.73 32.57
C ILE A 199 -2.31 -42.66 32.48
N GLY A 200 -3.43 -42.23 33.08
CA GLY A 200 -4.67 -43.00 33.11
C GLY A 200 -4.77 -44.02 34.26
N LYS A 201 -3.71 -44.22 35.05
CA LYS A 201 -3.76 -45.09 36.24
C LYS A 201 -4.43 -44.39 37.42
N THR A 202 -4.90 -45.17 38.38
CA THR A 202 -5.36 -44.71 39.69
C THR A 202 -4.40 -45.17 40.78
N ASP A 203 -4.56 -44.67 42.01
CA ASP A 203 -3.75 -45.10 43.16
C ASP A 203 -3.83 -46.61 43.44
N TYR A 204 -4.92 -47.27 43.00
CA TYR A 204 -5.10 -48.72 43.13
C TYR A 204 -4.30 -49.55 42.12
N ASP A 205 -3.85 -48.92 41.03
CA ASP A 205 -3.11 -49.59 39.94
C ASP A 205 -1.58 -49.52 40.13
N LEU A 206 -1.13 -48.91 41.23
CA LEU A 206 0.28 -48.69 41.58
C LEU A 206 0.73 -49.66 42.68
N SER A 207 2.03 -49.67 42.97
CA SER A 207 2.68 -50.60 43.91
C SER A 207 2.32 -50.39 45.40
N TRP A 208 1.20 -49.73 45.69
CA TRP A 208 0.82 -49.29 47.03
C TRP A 208 -0.07 -50.34 47.68
N THR A 209 -0.13 -50.37 49.01
CA THR A 209 -1.16 -51.14 49.70
C THR A 209 -2.53 -50.50 49.52
N LEU A 210 -3.60 -51.28 49.67
CA LEU A 210 -4.97 -50.78 49.59
C LEU A 210 -5.23 -49.64 50.59
N ASP A 211 -4.72 -49.77 51.82
CA ASP A 211 -4.86 -48.76 52.87
C ASP A 211 -4.14 -47.46 52.50
N GLU A 212 -2.95 -47.54 51.89
CA GLU A 212 -2.22 -46.36 51.39
C GLU A 212 -2.98 -45.69 50.24
N ALA A 213 -3.44 -46.47 49.25
CA ALA A 213 -4.20 -45.93 48.13
C ALA A 213 -5.48 -45.21 48.57
N GLU A 214 -6.22 -45.76 49.53
CA GLU A 214 -7.38 -45.10 50.13
C GLU A 214 -7.00 -43.82 50.88
N PHE A 215 -5.93 -43.87 51.68
CA PHE A 215 -5.42 -42.71 52.41
C PHE A 215 -5.08 -41.55 51.46
N TYR A 216 -4.31 -41.80 50.39
CA TYR A 216 -3.91 -40.75 49.46
C TYR A 216 -5.11 -40.19 48.69
N ARG A 217 -6.07 -41.02 48.28
CA ARG A 217 -7.31 -40.54 47.64
C ARG A 217 -8.19 -39.72 48.57
N GLN A 218 -8.23 -40.07 49.85
CA GLN A 218 -8.94 -39.29 50.87
C GLN A 218 -8.26 -37.92 51.06
N VAL A 219 -6.93 -37.90 51.16
CA VAL A 219 -6.13 -36.67 51.25
C VAL A 219 -6.35 -35.78 50.02
N ASP A 220 -6.28 -36.34 48.81
CA ASP A 220 -6.54 -35.59 47.56
C ASP A 220 -7.93 -34.94 47.58
N ARG A 221 -8.95 -35.69 48.05
CA ARG A 221 -10.33 -35.19 48.16
C ARG A 221 -10.46 -34.08 49.20
N GLU A 222 -9.89 -34.27 50.37
CA GLU A 222 -9.87 -33.27 51.44
C GLU A 222 -9.20 -31.97 50.97
N ILE A 223 -8.06 -32.06 50.27
CA ILE A 223 -7.37 -30.89 49.72
C ILE A 223 -8.24 -30.19 48.66
N MET A 224 -8.91 -30.94 47.78
CA MET A 224 -9.80 -30.37 46.76
C MET A 224 -11.04 -29.69 47.36
N GLU A 225 -11.60 -30.24 48.44
CA GLU A 225 -12.78 -29.69 49.13
C GLU A 225 -12.44 -28.46 49.97
N THR A 226 -11.29 -28.49 50.66
CA THR A 226 -10.85 -27.41 51.57
C THR A 226 -10.01 -26.34 50.89
N ASN A 227 -9.51 -26.61 49.67
CA ASN A 227 -8.54 -25.79 48.93
C ASN A 227 -7.31 -25.41 49.77
N THR A 228 -6.91 -26.28 50.71
CA THR A 228 -5.81 -26.05 51.65
C THR A 228 -4.74 -27.13 51.46
N PRO A 229 -3.48 -26.77 51.17
CA PRO A 229 -2.42 -27.75 50.95
C PRO A 229 -2.05 -28.47 52.26
N ARG A 230 -1.79 -29.77 52.15
CA ARG A 230 -1.29 -30.59 53.27
C ARG A 230 0.21 -30.82 53.11
N TYR A 231 0.96 -30.69 54.19
CA TYR A 231 2.43 -30.81 54.20
C TYR A 231 2.86 -32.02 55.04
N ARG A 232 4.03 -32.59 54.73
CA ARG A 232 4.66 -33.73 55.45
C ARG A 232 3.75 -34.98 55.50
N ILE A 233 3.38 -35.44 54.31
CA ILE A 233 2.58 -36.64 54.05
C ILE A 233 3.50 -37.78 53.63
#